data_AF-A0A4Q4VAK3-F1
#
_entry.id   AF-A0A4Q4VAK3-F1
#
_cell.length_a   1.000
_cell.length_b   1.000
_cell.length_c   1.000
_cell.angle_alpha   90.00
_cell.angle_beta   90.00
_cell.angle_gamma   90.00
#
_symmetry.space_group_name_H-M   'P 1'
#
loop_
_entity.id
_entity.type
_entity.pdbx_description
1 polymer ?
#
loop_
_entity_poly.entity_id
_entity_poly.type
_entity_poly.pdbx_seq_one_letter_code
_entity_poly.pdbx_strand_id
1 'polypeptide(L)'
;MFAAASRALPVPMVAVPAVLNAFLAWRTPARKARVVYIAVAVATLSIAPFTLAFMMPINRELAERARRAQAATSATTGGGGGGDIVEGKAEAGKEVLEAEAERQTAHALVDAWATRNLYRCTVSFLAGCAGLYAALF
;
A
#
# COMPACT_ATOMS: atom_id res chain seq x y z
N MET A 1 -7.75 -18.40 -1.13
CA MET A 1 -8.98 -17.65 -1.44
C MET A 1 -8.87 -16.12 -1.29
N PHE A 2 -7.81 -15.55 -0.71
CA PHE A 2 -7.63 -14.09 -0.56
C PHE A 2 -7.22 -13.32 -1.85
N ALA A 3 -6.79 -14.03 -2.90
CA ALA A 3 -6.27 -13.41 -4.13
C ALA A 3 -7.36 -12.85 -5.07
N ALA A 4 -8.58 -13.40 -5.03
CA ALA A 4 -9.69 -12.94 -5.88
C ALA A 4 -10.37 -11.69 -5.28
N ALA A 5 -10.57 -11.68 -3.96
CA ALA A 5 -11.17 -10.56 -3.25
C ALA A 5 -10.32 -9.27 -3.36
N SER A 6 -8.99 -9.40 -3.28
CA SER A 6 -8.07 -8.26 -3.39
C SER A 6 -8.00 -7.61 -4.78
N ARG A 7 -8.41 -8.31 -5.85
CA ARG A 7 -8.49 -7.75 -7.21
C ARG A 7 -9.79 -7.01 -7.49
N ALA A 8 -10.90 -7.40 -6.85
CA ALA A 8 -12.23 -6.86 -7.13
C ALA A 8 -12.69 -5.77 -6.15
N LEU A 9 -12.15 -5.68 -4.94
CA LEU A 9 -12.60 -4.77 -3.89
C LEU A 9 -12.15 -3.29 -3.98
N PRO A 10 -10.94 -2.93 -4.47
CA PRO A 10 -10.51 -1.53 -4.40
C PRO A 10 -11.24 -0.61 -5.38
N VAL A 11 -11.69 -1.17 -6.52
CA VAL A 11 -12.41 -0.42 -7.56
C VAL A 11 -13.79 0.05 -7.10
N PRO A 12 -14.69 -0.80 -6.57
CA PRO A 12 -16.00 -0.35 -6.11
C PRO A 12 -15.92 0.60 -4.91
N MET A 13 -14.97 0.40 -3.98
CA MET A 13 -14.83 1.29 -2.82
C MET A 13 -14.41 2.72 -3.16
N VAL A 14 -13.70 2.94 -4.28
CA VAL A 14 -13.26 4.28 -4.71
C VAL A 14 -14.20 4.86 -5.78
N ALA A 15 -14.72 4.02 -6.68
CA ALA A 15 -15.60 4.45 -7.75
C ALA A 15 -16.97 4.92 -7.24
N VAL A 16 -17.57 4.19 -6.28
CA VAL A 16 -18.91 4.51 -5.77
C VAL A 16 -18.96 5.90 -5.09
N PRO A 17 -18.06 6.25 -4.15
CA PRO A 17 -18.07 7.58 -3.55
C PRO A 17 -17.75 8.68 -4.57
N ALA A 18 -16.83 8.44 -5.51
CA ALA A 18 -16.50 9.43 -6.55
C ALA A 18 -17.71 9.75 -7.44
N VAL A 19 -18.42 8.72 -7.92
CA VAL A 19 -19.62 8.88 -8.75
C VAL A 19 -20.75 9.54 -7.97
N LEU A 20 -20.96 9.14 -6.71
CA LEU A 20 -22.00 9.73 -5.86
C LEU A 20 -21.77 11.23 -5.63
N ASN A 21 -20.55 11.64 -5.30
CA ASN A 21 -20.22 13.05 -5.10
C ASN A 21 -20.28 13.84 -6.42
N ALA A 22 -19.87 13.26 -7.55
CA ALA A 22 -20.04 13.90 -8.86
C ALA A 22 -21.53 14.12 -9.20
N PHE A 23 -22.40 13.16 -8.88
CA PHE A 23 -23.84 13.30 -9.05
C PHE A 23 -24.43 14.40 -8.15
N LEU A 24 -24.02 14.46 -6.88
CA LEU A 24 -24.44 15.52 -5.96
C LEU A 24 -23.98 16.89 -6.46
N ALA A 25 -22.74 17.03 -6.95
CA ALA A 25 -22.26 18.26 -7.57
C ALA A 25 -23.10 18.71 -8.78
N TRP A 26 -23.64 17.78 -9.55
CA TRP A 26 -24.50 18.11 -10.68
C TRP A 26 -25.90 18.57 -10.24
N ARG A 27 -26.43 17.97 -9.17
CA ARG A 27 -27.78 18.26 -8.65
C ARG A 27 -27.84 19.49 -7.75
N THR A 28 -26.77 19.85 -7.05
CA THR A 28 -26.79 20.91 -6.05
C THR A 28 -26.75 22.32 -6.67
N PRO A 29 -27.77 23.18 -6.46
CA PRO A 29 -27.80 24.54 -6.99
C PRO A 29 -26.90 25.50 -6.19
N ALA A 30 -26.60 25.18 -4.93
CA ALA A 30 -25.72 25.98 -4.08
C ALA A 30 -24.26 25.90 -4.57
N ARG A 31 -23.73 27.04 -5.05
CA ARG A 31 -22.37 27.14 -5.64
C ARG A 31 -21.27 26.63 -4.70
N LYS A 32 -21.39 26.87 -3.38
CA LYS A 32 -20.39 26.46 -2.38
C LYS A 32 -20.36 24.93 -2.18
N ALA A 33 -21.52 24.31 -1.93
CA ALA A 33 -21.63 22.86 -1.78
C ALA A 33 -21.21 22.12 -3.06
N ARG A 34 -21.56 22.67 -4.23
CA ARG A 34 -21.13 22.13 -5.53
C ARG A 34 -19.60 22.07 -5.68
N VAL A 35 -18.88 23.11 -5.29
CA VAL A 35 -17.41 23.13 -5.34
C VAL A 35 -16.82 22.06 -4.42
N VAL A 36 -17.38 21.88 -3.23
CA VAL A 36 -16.92 20.85 -2.28
C VAL A 36 -17.15 19.45 -2.84
N TYR A 37 -18.32 19.15 -3.39
CA TYR A 37 -18.59 17.84 -4.00
C TYR A 37 -17.68 17.54 -5.19
N ILE A 38 -17.35 18.54 -6.03
CA ILE A 38 -16.36 18.37 -7.10
C ILE A 38 -14.98 18.06 -6.52
N ALA A 39 -14.54 18.80 -5.51
CA ALA A 39 -13.25 18.57 -4.87
C ALA A 39 -13.16 17.17 -4.25
N VAL A 40 -14.23 16.72 -3.59
CA VAL A 40 -14.34 15.37 -2.99
C VAL A 40 -14.30 14.28 -4.06
N ALA A 41 -15.00 14.47 -5.18
CA ALA A 41 -14.99 13.53 -6.29
C ALA A 41 -13.60 13.39 -6.92
N VAL A 42 -12.92 14.53 -7.17
CA VAL A 42 -11.55 14.55 -7.71
C VAL A 42 -10.55 13.94 -6.73
N ALA A 43 -10.63 14.29 -5.44
CA ALA A 43 -9.76 13.73 -4.41
C ALA A 43 -9.91 12.21 -4.33
N THR A 44 -11.14 11.69 -4.37
CA THR A 44 -11.40 10.25 -4.35
C THR A 44 -10.89 9.59 -5.63
N LEU A 45 -11.10 10.19 -6.80
CA LEU A 45 -10.62 9.67 -8.08
C LEU A 45 -9.08 9.63 -8.16
N SER A 46 -8.39 10.58 -7.50
CA SER A 46 -6.93 10.66 -7.45
C SER A 46 -6.27 9.45 -6.76
N ILE A 47 -7.02 8.68 -5.97
CA ILE A 47 -6.52 7.49 -5.28
C ILE A 47 -6.07 6.42 -6.28
N ALA A 48 -6.76 6.27 -7.40
CA ALA A 48 -6.45 5.27 -8.42
C ALA A 48 -5.09 5.53 -9.11
N PRO A 49 -4.82 6.70 -9.73
CA PRO A 49 -3.52 6.98 -10.33
C PRO A 49 -2.39 7.00 -9.30
N PHE A 50 -2.63 7.47 -8.07
CA PHE A 50 -1.64 7.41 -7.00
C PHE A 50 -1.23 5.96 -6.67
N THR A 51 -2.22 5.06 -6.59
CA THR A 51 -1.98 3.64 -6.30
C THR A 51 -1.19 2.97 -7.42
N LEU A 52 -1.50 3.27 -8.68
CA LEU A 52 -0.78 2.69 -9.81
C LEU A 52 0.67 3.22 -9.91
N ALA A 53 0.87 4.53 -9.74
CA ALA A 53 2.18 5.15 -9.90
C ALA A 53 3.15 4.84 -8.75
N PHE A 54 2.69 4.87 -7.50
CA PHE A 54 3.59 4.84 -6.33
C PHE A 54 3.51 3.56 -5.51
N MET A 55 2.37 2.85 -5.49
CA MET A 55 2.21 1.63 -4.71
C MET A 55 2.58 0.36 -5.50
N MET A 56 2.31 0.33 -6.81
CA MET A 56 2.60 -0.84 -7.64
C MET A 56 4.07 -1.30 -7.63
N PRO A 57 5.09 -0.42 -7.74
CA PRO A 57 6.49 -0.85 -7.69
C PRO A 57 6.88 -1.42 -6.33
N ILE A 58 6.47 -0.77 -5.23
CA ILE A 58 6.73 -1.25 -3.86
C ILE A 58 6.05 -2.60 -3.61
N ASN A 59 4.81 -2.77 -4.07
CA ASN A 59 4.09 -4.04 -3.92
C ASN A 59 4.79 -5.20 -4.65
N ARG A 60 5.40 -4.93 -5.82
CA ARG A 60 6.19 -5.95 -6.53
C ARG A 60 7.44 -6.34 -5.75
N GLU A 61 8.15 -5.34 -5.23
CA GLU A 61 9.38 -5.58 -4.47
C GLU A 61 9.11 -6.31 -3.14
N LEU A 62 8.05 -5.95 -2.42
CA LEU A 62 7.59 -6.70 -1.23
C LEU A 62 7.21 -8.14 -1.57
N ALA A 63 6.49 -8.36 -2.67
CA ALA A 63 6.07 -9.71 -3.08
C ALA A 63 7.26 -10.59 -3.49
N GLU A 64 8.28 -10.01 -4.13
CA GLU A 64 9.52 -10.70 -4.45
C GLU A 64 10.32 -11.06 -3.20
N ARG A 65 10.48 -10.11 -2.26
CA ARG A 65 11.15 -10.36 -0.97
C ARG A 65 10.43 -11.40 -0.13
N ALA A 66 9.10 -11.35 -0.08
CA ALA A 66 8.28 -12.35 0.62
C ALA A 66 8.49 -13.76 0.04
N ARG A 67 8.58 -13.90 -1.29
CA ARG A 67 8.87 -15.18 -1.95
C ARG A 67 10.29 -15.67 -1.64
N ARG A 68 11.29 -14.79 -1.65
CA ARG A 68 12.68 -15.14 -1.30
C ARG A 68 12.80 -15.63 0.15
N ALA A 69 12.17 -14.93 1.09
CA ALA A 69 12.14 -15.32 2.50
C ALA A 69 11.45 -16.69 2.71
N GLN A 70 10.34 -16.94 2.00
CA GLN A 70 9.66 -18.24 2.05
C GLN A 70 10.55 -19.38 1.50
N ALA A 71 11.21 -19.15 0.36
CA ALA A 71 12.12 -20.14 -0.23
C ALA A 71 13.32 -20.46 0.67
N ALA A 72 13.91 -19.44 1.31
CA ALA A 72 15.02 -19.62 2.25
C ALA A 72 14.61 -20.42 3.50
N THR A 73 13.40 -20.16 4.03
CA THR A 73 12.84 -20.89 5.18
C THR A 73 12.61 -22.38 4.84
N SER A 74 12.17 -22.68 3.60
CA SER A 74 11.99 -24.06 3.13
C SER A 74 13.31 -24.79 2.86
N ALA A 75 14.40 -24.07 2.58
CA ALA A 75 15.73 -24.67 2.36
C ALA A 75 16.45 -24.99 3.68
N THR A 76 16.29 -24.16 4.71
CA THR A 76 16.93 -24.34 6.03
C THR A 76 16.36 -25.52 6.81
N THR A 77 15.15 -25.98 6.51
CA THR A 77 14.58 -27.19 7.11
C THR A 77 15.15 -28.50 6.53
N GLY A 78 15.97 -28.45 5.48
CA GLY A 78 16.44 -29.63 4.74
C GLY A 78 17.96 -29.90 4.70
N GLY A 79 18.82 -29.02 5.24
CA GLY A 79 20.27 -29.11 5.06
C GLY A 79 21.06 -29.12 6.36
N GLY A 80 21.39 -30.30 6.86
CA GLY A 80 22.42 -30.50 7.89
C GLY A 80 23.74 -30.90 7.24
N GLY A 81 24.85 -30.26 7.61
CA GLY A 81 26.18 -30.67 7.15
C GLY A 81 27.27 -29.74 7.67
N GLY A 82 28.02 -30.22 8.66
CA GLY A 82 29.15 -29.50 9.25
C GLY A 82 30.35 -29.41 8.31
N GLY A 83 31.05 -28.29 8.38
CA GLY A 83 32.32 -28.05 7.71
C GLY A 83 32.96 -26.75 8.20
N ASP A 84 34.19 -26.86 8.68
CA ASP A 84 35.20 -25.85 9.01
C ASP A 84 34.84 -24.56 9.79
N ILE A 85 35.33 -24.48 11.04
CA ILE A 85 34.90 -23.51 12.07
C ILE A 85 35.62 -22.14 11.94
N VAL A 86 36.74 -22.06 11.21
CA VAL A 86 37.58 -20.86 11.17
C VAL A 86 37.25 -19.96 9.98
N GLU A 87 37.19 -20.49 8.77
CA GLU A 87 36.71 -19.77 7.57
C GLU A 87 35.20 -19.46 7.70
N GLY A 88 34.45 -20.39 8.28
CA GLY A 88 33.02 -20.23 8.57
C GLY A 88 32.69 -19.09 9.54
N LYS A 89 33.61 -18.62 10.39
CA LYS A 89 33.36 -17.47 11.27
C LYS A 89 33.47 -16.12 10.55
N ALA A 90 34.43 -15.98 9.64
CA ALA A 90 34.59 -14.77 8.84
C ALA A 90 33.45 -14.66 7.81
N GLU A 91 33.12 -15.77 7.17
CA GLU A 91 31.97 -15.89 6.26
C GLU A 91 30.63 -15.70 7.03
N ALA A 92 30.43 -16.33 8.19
CA ALA A 92 29.22 -16.11 9.00
C ALA A 92 29.07 -14.66 9.48
N GLY A 93 30.18 -13.98 9.82
CA GLY A 93 30.14 -12.56 10.18
C GLY A 93 29.68 -11.68 9.02
N LYS A 94 30.10 -12.01 7.80
CA LYS A 94 29.68 -11.34 6.57
C LYS A 94 28.21 -11.64 6.23
N GLU A 95 27.78 -12.90 6.37
CA GLU A 95 26.38 -13.30 6.19
C GLU A 95 25.44 -12.60 7.19
N VAL A 96 25.85 -12.46 8.46
CA VAL A 96 25.06 -11.73 9.48
C VAL A 96 24.95 -10.25 9.13
N LEU A 97 26.03 -9.61 8.67
CA LEU A 97 26.03 -8.21 8.23
C LEU A 97 25.14 -8.00 7.00
N GLU A 98 25.19 -8.91 6.02
CA GLU A 98 24.34 -8.88 4.83
C GLU A 98 22.87 -9.12 5.18
N ALA A 99 22.57 -10.05 6.10
CA ALA A 99 21.21 -10.30 6.59
C ALA A 99 20.65 -9.11 7.37
N GLU A 100 21.47 -8.43 8.18
CA GLU A 100 21.07 -7.23 8.90
C GLU A 100 20.85 -6.05 7.96
N ALA A 101 21.70 -5.88 6.94
CA ALA A 101 21.50 -4.89 5.87
C ALA A 101 20.22 -5.17 5.07
N GLU A 102 19.94 -6.43 4.73
CA GLU A 102 18.69 -6.82 4.06
C GLU A 102 17.48 -6.53 4.96
N ARG A 103 17.57 -6.78 6.27
CA ARG A 103 16.52 -6.47 7.24
C ARG A 103 16.27 -4.97 7.36
N GLN A 104 17.31 -4.15 7.42
CA GLN A 104 17.17 -2.68 7.44
C GLN A 104 16.50 -2.15 6.17
N THR A 105 16.86 -2.69 5.00
CA THR A 105 16.21 -2.30 3.75
C THR A 105 14.76 -2.76 3.67
N ALA A 106 14.42 -3.92 4.26
CA ALA A 106 13.04 -4.40 4.36
C ALA A 106 12.19 -3.47 5.24
N HIS A 107 12.71 -3.01 6.38
CA HIS A 107 12.02 -2.02 7.23
C HIS A 107 11.75 -0.72 6.48
N ALA A 108 12.75 -0.16 5.80
CA ALA A 108 12.58 1.06 5.01
C ALA A 108 11.49 0.92 3.93
N LEU A 109 11.40 -0.27 3.31
CA LEU A 109 10.42 -0.54 2.25
C LEU A 109 9.00 -0.74 2.81
N VAL A 110 8.87 -1.36 3.98
CA VAL A 110 7.60 -1.46 4.72
C VAL A 110 7.14 -0.10 5.22
N ASP A 111 8.04 0.74 5.72
CA ASP A 111 7.71 2.10 6.14
C ASP A 111 7.22 2.93 4.95
N ALA A 112 7.91 2.89 3.82
CA ALA A 112 7.47 3.55 2.59
C ALA A 112 6.10 3.05 2.11
N TRP A 113 5.84 1.76 2.24
CA TRP A 113 4.53 1.17 1.94
C TRP A 113 3.45 1.67 2.89
N ALA A 114 3.74 1.73 4.20
CA ALA A 114 2.81 2.17 5.23
C ALA A 114 2.46 3.66 5.08
N THR A 115 3.46 4.54 4.88
CA THR A 115 3.25 5.97 4.64
C THR A 115 2.39 6.22 3.41
N ARG A 116 2.59 5.45 2.33
CA ARG A 116 1.79 5.59 1.10
C ARG A 116 0.37 5.04 1.25
N ASN A 117 0.14 4.01 2.07
CA ASN A 117 -1.22 3.56 2.38
C ASN A 117 -1.95 4.53 3.31
N LEU A 118 -1.22 5.19 4.22
CA LEU A 118 -1.80 6.21 5.09
C LEU A 118 -2.48 7.32 4.28
N TYR A 119 -1.88 7.76 3.17
CA TYR A 119 -2.51 8.71 2.24
C TYR A 119 -3.91 8.28 1.80
N ARG A 120 -4.11 7.01 1.43
CA ARG A 120 -5.41 6.50 0.97
C ARG A 120 -6.46 6.60 2.08
N CYS A 121 -6.08 6.24 3.31
CA CYS A 121 -6.96 6.33 4.48
C CYS A 121 -7.30 7.78 4.81
N THR A 122 -6.30 8.67 4.86
CA THR A 122 -6.48 10.08 5.20
C THR A 122 -7.33 10.81 4.17
N VAL A 123 -7.07 10.61 2.88
CA VAL A 123 -7.86 11.25 1.81
C VAL A 123 -9.30 10.77 1.84
N SER A 124 -9.54 9.47 2.04
CA SER A 124 -10.90 8.93 2.12
C SER A 124 -11.66 9.47 3.33
N PHE A 125 -10.99 9.59 4.48
CA PHE A 125 -11.57 10.15 5.69
C PHE A 125 -11.94 11.64 5.50
N LEU A 126 -11.01 12.45 5.02
CA LEU A 126 -11.24 13.88 4.76
C LEU A 126 -12.33 14.11 3.70
N ALA A 127 -12.33 13.30 2.65
CA ALA A 127 -13.37 13.31 1.61
C ALA A 127 -14.77 13.04 2.21
N GLY A 128 -14.87 12.04 3.11
CA GLY A 128 -16.10 11.74 3.83
C GLY A 128 -16.56 12.90 4.73
N CYS A 129 -15.66 13.47 5.52
CA CYS A 129 -15.98 14.62 6.38
C CYS A 129 -16.42 15.84 5.57
N ALA A 130 -15.74 16.14 4.46
CA ALA A 130 -16.06 17.26 3.59
C ALA A 130 -17.41 17.07 2.87
N GLY A 131 -17.69 15.87 2.39
CA GLY A 131 -18.99 15.53 1.78
C GLY A 131 -20.14 15.66 2.78
N LEU A 132 -19.96 15.18 4.01
CA LEU A 132 -20.95 15.33 5.08
C LEU A 132 -21.17 16.80 5.46
N TYR A 133 -20.09 17.57 5.61
CA TYR A 133 -20.17 19.01 5.90
C TYR A 133 -20.92 19.75 4.78
N ALA A 134 -20.64 19.43 3.51
CA ALA A 134 -21.34 20.02 2.37
C ALA A 134 -22.83 19.66 2.30
N ALA A 135 -23.26 18.56 2.94
CA ALA A 135 -24.67 18.19 3.03
C ALA A 135 -25.44 19.02 4.08
N LEU A 136 -24.75 19.75 4.96
CA LEU A 136 -25.34 20.60 5.99
C LEU A 136 -25.65 22.03 5.51
N PHE A 137 -25.28 22.39 4.27
CA PHE A 137 -25.51 23.71 3.65
C PHE A 137 -26.26 23.58 2.32
#